data_AF-A0A6I5NL07-F1
#
_entry.id   AF-A0A6I5NL07-F1
#
_cell.length_a   1.000
_cell.length_b   1.000
_cell.length_c   1.000
_cell.angle_alpha   90.00
_cell.angle_beta   90.00
_cell.angle_gamma   90.00
#
_symmetry.space_group_name_H-M   'P 1'
#
loop_
_entity.id
_entity.type
_entity.pdbx_description
1 polymer ?
#
loop_
_entity_poly.entity_id
_entity_poly.type
_entity_poly.pdbx_seq_one_letter_code
_entity_poly.pdbx_strand_id
1 'polypeptide(L)'
;MLTGFALRRGIDVVQNPDLVALDVTDQGGLRYGTDITVTYSGREIRLLSIHLKAFCFDNPLATSSNACRTLNEQLPVLESWIDAQATAAIPLVVLGDFNRRINELGDEFWIKVDDAEPPNADLTKSTLGLVSQGWDSQYPSYIDHIVNRSPHLPMGPGRIFSASFVY
;
A
#
# COMPACT_ATOMS: atom_id res chain seq x y z
N MET A 1 -11.86 2.61 8.87
CA MET A 1 -11.57 1.63 9.93
C MET A 1 -10.10 1.76 10.23
N LEU A 2 -9.71 1.74 11.49
CA LEU A 2 -8.29 1.84 11.86
C LEU A 2 -7.50 0.69 11.25
N THR A 3 -6.25 0.97 10.93
CA THR A 3 -5.27 0.01 10.43
C THR A 3 -4.29 -0.33 11.55
N GLY A 4 -3.58 -1.45 11.43
CA GLY A 4 -2.66 -1.87 12.48
C GLY A 4 -1.93 -3.16 12.14
N PHE A 5 -0.93 -3.46 12.98
CA PHE A 5 -0.12 -4.66 12.84
C PHE A 5 -0.24 -5.55 14.07
N ALA A 6 -0.38 -6.86 13.84
CA ALA A 6 -0.16 -7.87 14.87
C ALA A 6 1.24 -8.45 14.69
N LEU A 7 2.08 -8.34 15.72
CA LEU A 7 3.49 -8.70 15.64
C LEU A 7 3.79 -9.92 16.52
N ARG A 8 4.58 -10.84 15.98
CA ARG A 8 5.09 -11.98 16.75
C ARG A 8 6.12 -11.49 17.78
N ARG A 9 6.05 -12.01 19.00
CA ARG A 9 7.08 -11.76 20.03
C ARG A 9 8.48 -12.09 19.51
N GLY A 10 9.44 -11.22 19.80
CA GLY A 10 10.84 -11.35 19.38
C GLY A 10 11.16 -10.74 18.01
N ILE A 11 10.19 -10.05 17.38
CA ILE A 11 10.46 -9.15 16.25
C ILE A 11 10.71 -7.76 16.82
N ASP A 12 11.84 -7.16 16.46
CA ASP A 12 12.17 -5.79 16.84
C ASP A 12 11.35 -4.83 15.99
N VAL A 13 10.58 -3.95 16.65
CA VAL A 13 9.72 -2.98 15.99
C VAL A 13 9.82 -1.61 16.63
N VAL A 14 9.76 -0.58 15.81
CA VAL A 14 9.56 0.81 16.20
C VAL A 14 8.26 1.31 15.56
N GLN A 15 7.36 1.87 16.37
CA GLN A 15 6.21 2.59 15.83
C GLN A 15 6.66 4.00 15.41
N ASN A 16 6.42 4.35 14.15
CA ASN A 16 6.62 5.69 13.63
C ASN A 16 5.33 6.51 13.84
N PRO A 17 5.36 7.84 13.66
CA PRO A 17 4.12 8.61 13.60
C PRO A 17 3.21 8.07 12.50
N ASP A 18 1.93 7.84 12.83
CA ASP A 18 0.94 7.42 11.84
C ASP A 18 0.82 8.49 10.73
N LEU A 19 0.57 8.04 9.50
CA LEU A 19 0.28 8.89 8.35
C LEU A 19 -1.15 9.43 8.45
N VAL A 20 -1.34 10.38 9.38
CA VAL A 20 -2.64 10.98 9.70
C VAL A 20 -3.24 11.77 8.53
N ALA A 21 -2.39 12.27 7.64
CA ALA A 21 -2.79 13.02 6.45
C ALA A 21 -3.67 12.22 5.48
N LEU A 22 -3.73 10.88 5.60
CA LEU A 22 -4.65 10.07 4.81
C LEU A 22 -6.12 10.26 5.23
N ASP A 23 -6.41 10.81 6.41
CA ASP A 23 -7.75 11.32 6.72
C ASP A 23 -7.95 12.73 6.15
N VAL A 24 -8.03 12.81 4.82
CA VAL A 24 -8.20 14.05 4.07
C VAL A 24 -9.52 14.78 4.35
N THR A 25 -10.46 14.11 5.03
CA THR A 25 -11.76 14.71 5.39
C THR A 25 -11.72 15.47 6.71
N ASP A 26 -10.71 15.22 7.55
CA ASP A 26 -10.56 15.79 8.90
C ASP A 26 -11.82 15.62 9.78
N GLN A 27 -12.63 14.60 9.49
CA GLN A 27 -13.86 14.30 10.23
C GLN A 27 -13.60 13.35 11.41
N GLY A 28 -12.34 13.13 11.77
CA GLY A 28 -11.93 12.06 12.68
C GLY A 28 -12.19 10.68 12.08
N GLY A 29 -12.18 10.60 10.75
CA GLY A 29 -12.37 9.38 10.00
C GLY A 29 -11.17 8.48 10.24
N LEU A 30 -11.40 7.29 10.80
CA LEU A 30 -10.40 6.27 11.11
C LEU A 30 -9.69 5.74 9.84
N ARG A 31 -8.98 6.56 9.04
CA ARG A 31 -8.33 6.21 7.76
C ARG A 31 -6.88 6.72 7.73
N TYR A 32 -6.22 6.75 8.87
CA TYR A 32 -4.78 7.01 8.96
C TYR A 32 -3.99 5.78 8.48
N GLY A 33 -2.75 6.00 8.05
CA GLY A 33 -1.83 4.90 7.77
C GLY A 33 -1.00 4.55 9.02
N THR A 34 -1.04 3.30 9.48
CA THR A 34 -0.18 2.86 10.59
C THR A 34 1.22 2.57 10.06
N ASP A 35 2.23 3.26 10.56
CA ASP A 35 3.61 3.20 10.08
C ASP A 35 4.52 2.57 11.14
N ILE A 36 5.20 1.49 10.78
CA ILE A 36 6.18 0.83 11.65
C ILE A 36 7.48 0.54 10.90
N THR A 37 8.59 0.55 11.63
CA THR A 37 9.87 0.00 11.18
C THR A 37 10.08 -1.35 11.84
N VAL A 38 10.23 -2.40 11.04
CA VAL A 38 10.58 -3.74 11.52
C VAL A 38 12.06 -3.99 11.26
N THR A 39 12.78 -4.49 12.27
CA THR A 39 14.16 -4.95 12.13
C THR A 39 14.21 -6.47 12.16
N TYR A 40 14.81 -7.07 11.14
CA TYR A 40 15.02 -8.52 11.07
C TYR A 40 16.41 -8.84 10.54
N SER A 41 17.19 -9.62 11.30
CA SER A 41 18.57 -9.99 10.94
C SER A 41 19.46 -8.78 10.64
N GLY A 42 19.32 -7.70 11.42
CA GLY A 42 20.07 -6.45 11.25
C GLY A 42 19.68 -5.60 10.03
N ARG A 43 18.57 -5.92 9.37
CA ARG A 43 18.02 -5.13 8.25
C ARG A 43 16.68 -4.53 8.64
N GLU A 44 16.51 -3.26 8.31
CA GLU A 44 15.27 -2.53 8.54
C GLU A 44 14.37 -2.54 7.31
N ILE A 45 13.07 -2.63 7.54
CA ILE A 45 12.04 -2.43 6.53
C ILE A 45 10.92 -1.58 7.12
N ARG A 46 10.45 -0.61 6.36
CA ARG A 46 9.35 0.26 6.76
C ARG A 46 8.04 -0.26 6.19
N LEU A 47 7.03 -0.42 7.03
CA LEU A 47 5.74 -0.99 6.67
C LEU A 47 4.65 0.03 6.92
N LEU A 48 3.78 0.25 5.94
CA LEU A 48 2.61 1.11 6.04
C LEU A 48 1.33 0.29 5.84
N SER A 49 0.48 0.23 6.86
CA SER A 49 -0.85 -0.37 6.76
C SER A 49 -1.89 0.71 6.42
N ILE A 50 -2.59 0.55 5.30
CA ILE A 50 -3.57 1.53 4.81
C ILE A 50 -4.98 0.94 4.66
N HIS A 51 -5.97 1.83 4.68
CA HIS A 51 -7.34 1.54 4.31
C HIS A 51 -7.96 2.76 3.63
N LEU A 52 -7.81 2.83 2.32
CA LEU A 52 -8.24 3.96 1.49
C LEU A 52 -9.75 3.94 1.24
N LYS A 53 -10.28 5.06 0.76
CA LYS A 53 -11.72 5.27 0.55
C LYS A 53 -12.33 4.25 -0.42
N ALA A 54 -13.33 3.51 0.08
CA ALA A 54 -14.19 2.61 -0.69
C ALA A 54 -15.13 3.32 -1.69
N PHE A 55 -15.69 2.52 -2.61
CA PHE A 55 -16.70 2.89 -3.61
C PHE A 55 -16.19 3.68 -4.84
N CYS A 56 -14.89 3.65 -5.09
CA CYS A 56 -14.28 4.09 -6.34
C CYS A 56 -13.35 3.00 -6.87
N PHE A 57 -13.87 1.78 -7.08
CA PHE A 57 -13.03 0.59 -7.31
C PHE A 57 -12.33 0.54 -8.67
N ASP A 58 -12.99 1.06 -9.70
CA ASP A 58 -12.67 1.02 -11.14
C ASP A 58 -13.03 2.32 -11.89
N ASN A 59 -13.88 3.19 -11.32
CA ASN A 59 -14.24 4.46 -11.92
C ASN A 59 -13.01 5.38 -12.14
N PRO A 60 -13.03 6.25 -13.17
CA PRO A 60 -12.02 7.30 -13.34
C PRO A 60 -11.91 8.16 -12.08
N LEU A 61 -10.69 8.55 -11.68
CA LEU A 61 -10.45 9.34 -10.47
C LEU A 61 -11.14 10.70 -10.52
N ALA A 62 -11.29 11.28 -11.72
CA ALA A 62 -11.98 12.54 -11.95
C ALA A 62 -13.51 12.48 -11.76
N THR A 63 -14.08 11.29 -11.47
CA THR A 63 -15.52 11.13 -11.22
C THR A 63 -15.96 12.00 -10.04
N SER A 64 -17.04 12.78 -10.22
CA SER A 64 -17.51 13.76 -9.22
C SER A 64 -18.17 13.16 -7.96
N SER A 65 -18.07 11.84 -7.76
CA SER A 65 -18.60 11.19 -6.56
C SER A 65 -17.75 11.57 -5.34
N ASN A 66 -18.36 11.61 -4.15
CA ASN A 66 -17.60 11.88 -2.92
C ASN A 66 -16.50 10.82 -2.69
N ALA A 67 -16.77 9.56 -3.05
CA ALA A 67 -15.81 8.47 -2.94
C ALA A 67 -14.56 8.69 -3.80
N CYS A 68 -14.73 8.97 -5.10
CA CYS A 68 -13.61 9.18 -6.00
C CYS A 68 -12.85 10.47 -5.68
N ARG A 69 -13.53 11.56 -5.30
CA ARG A 69 -12.85 12.78 -4.84
C ARG A 69 -11.96 12.53 -3.63
N THR A 70 -12.50 11.86 -2.60
CA THR A 70 -11.73 11.55 -1.38
C THR A 70 -10.55 10.62 -1.71
N LEU A 71 -10.74 9.59 -2.54
CA LEU A 71 -9.64 8.71 -2.95
C LEU A 71 -8.56 9.48 -3.73
N ASN A 72 -8.96 10.39 -4.61
CA ASN A 72 -8.04 11.24 -5.37
C ASN A 72 -7.28 12.23 -4.47
N GLU A 73 -7.87 12.70 -3.37
CA GLU A 73 -7.20 13.51 -2.36
C GLU A 73 -6.21 12.67 -1.51
N GLN A 74 -6.50 11.37 -1.29
CA GLN A 74 -5.61 10.44 -0.58
C GLN A 74 -4.38 10.03 -1.41
N LEU A 75 -4.51 10.01 -2.74
CA LEU A 75 -3.46 9.62 -3.69
C LEU A 75 -2.12 10.36 -3.44
N PRO A 76 -2.05 11.71 -3.48
CA PRO A 76 -0.78 12.41 -3.33
C PRO A 76 -0.16 12.24 -1.94
N VAL A 77 -0.99 11.95 -0.91
CA VAL A 77 -0.50 11.69 0.45
C VAL A 77 0.23 10.34 0.51
N LEU A 78 -0.34 9.30 -0.12
CA LEU A 78 0.28 7.99 -0.18
C LEU A 78 1.56 8.01 -1.02
N GLU A 79 1.49 8.62 -2.20
CA GLU A 79 2.62 8.81 -3.12
C GLU A 79 3.79 9.52 -2.42
N SER A 80 3.52 10.66 -1.78
CA SER A 80 4.54 11.41 -1.03
C SER A 80 5.21 10.59 0.08
N TRP A 81 4.47 9.71 0.76
CA TRP A 81 5.06 8.82 1.77
C TRP A 81 5.99 7.78 1.11
N ILE A 82 5.56 7.18 -0.01
CA ILE A 82 6.37 6.23 -0.77
C ILE A 82 7.65 6.91 -1.26
N ASP A 83 7.56 8.11 -1.83
CA ASP A 83 8.68 8.87 -2.37
C ASP A 83 9.69 9.26 -1.30
N ALA A 84 9.21 9.64 -0.11
CA ALA A 84 10.07 9.94 1.01
C ALA A 84 10.91 8.71 1.41
N GLN A 85 10.30 7.53 1.44
CA GLN A 85 11.01 6.30 1.75
C GLN A 85 11.95 5.85 0.63
N ALA A 86 11.51 5.99 -0.63
CA ALA A 86 12.34 5.73 -1.80
C ALA A 86 13.56 6.64 -1.78
N THR A 87 13.39 7.96 -1.67
CA THR A 87 14.47 8.97 -1.60
C THR A 87 15.48 8.66 -0.49
N ALA A 88 15.00 8.24 0.69
CA ALA A 88 15.85 7.85 1.81
C ALA A 88 16.55 6.49 1.65
N ALA A 89 16.33 5.79 0.52
CA ALA A 89 16.80 4.44 0.24
C ALA A 89 16.36 3.39 1.28
N ILE A 90 15.24 3.64 1.97
CA ILE A 90 14.68 2.75 2.98
C ILE A 90 13.81 1.70 2.25
N PRO A 91 14.01 0.39 2.48
CA PRO A 91 13.10 -0.64 1.99
C PRO A 91 11.70 -0.42 2.55
N LEU A 92 10.68 -0.46 1.69
CA LEU A 92 9.29 -0.20 2.07
C LEU A 92 8.33 -1.29 1.60
N VAL A 93 7.24 -1.46 2.35
CA VAL A 93 6.03 -2.18 1.94
C VAL A 93 4.80 -1.37 2.33
N VAL A 94 3.89 -1.19 1.38
CA VAL A 94 2.54 -0.67 1.64
C VAL A 94 1.57 -1.84 1.52
N LEU A 95 0.68 -2.01 2.51
CA LEU A 95 -0.24 -3.13 2.54
C LEU A 95 -1.60 -2.77 3.14
N GLY A 96 -2.63 -3.48 2.71
CA GLY A 96 -3.98 -3.34 3.24
C GLY A 96 -5.00 -3.08 2.13
N ASP A 97 -6.12 -2.49 2.53
CA ASP A 97 -7.28 -2.28 1.66
C ASP A 97 -7.13 -0.96 0.88
N PHE A 98 -6.68 -1.06 -0.37
CA PHE A 98 -6.62 0.10 -1.26
C PHE A 98 -8.01 0.51 -1.73
N ASN A 99 -9.03 -0.34 -1.58
CA ASN A 99 -10.37 -0.12 -2.10
C ASN A 99 -10.40 0.24 -3.60
N ARG A 100 -9.34 -0.14 -4.33
CA ARG A 100 -9.10 0.13 -5.75
C ARG A 100 -8.49 -1.10 -6.37
N ARG A 101 -8.96 -1.50 -7.55
CA ARG A 101 -8.44 -2.65 -8.30
C ARG A 101 -7.16 -2.26 -9.05
N ILE A 102 -6.07 -2.01 -8.33
CA ILE A 102 -4.80 -1.51 -8.91
C ILE A 102 -4.10 -2.51 -9.85
N ASN A 103 -4.58 -3.76 -9.92
CA ASN A 103 -4.09 -4.75 -10.88
C ASN A 103 -4.68 -4.57 -12.28
N GLU A 104 -5.78 -3.82 -12.44
CA GLU A 104 -6.37 -3.56 -13.75
C GLU A 104 -5.40 -2.75 -14.62
N LEU A 105 -5.32 -3.10 -15.90
CA LEU A 105 -4.41 -2.43 -16.83
C LEU A 105 -4.84 -0.97 -17.01
N GLY A 106 -3.89 -0.04 -16.85
CA GLY A 106 -4.15 1.38 -17.06
C GLY A 106 -4.83 2.08 -15.87
N ASP A 107 -4.87 1.46 -14.70
CA ASP A 107 -5.43 2.07 -13.50
C ASP A 107 -4.76 3.42 -13.17
N GLU A 108 -5.56 4.50 -13.19
CA GLU A 108 -5.08 5.87 -13.02
C GLU A 108 -4.42 6.10 -11.66
N PHE A 109 -4.93 5.44 -10.62
CA PHE A 109 -4.37 5.55 -9.27
C PHE A 109 -2.99 4.87 -9.21
N TRP A 110 -2.88 3.66 -9.73
CA TRP A 110 -1.62 2.93 -9.78
C TRP A 110 -0.55 3.64 -10.61
N ILE A 111 -0.91 4.18 -11.78
CA ILE A 111 0.04 4.91 -12.64
C ILE A 111 0.67 6.10 -11.93
N LYS A 112 -0.05 6.73 -11.01
CA LYS A 112 0.48 7.83 -10.20
C LYS A 112 1.31 7.36 -9.02
N VAL A 113 0.85 6.33 -8.32
CA VAL A 113 1.60 5.77 -7.18
C VAL A 113 2.93 5.13 -7.59
N ASP A 114 3.02 4.60 -8.81
CA ASP A 114 4.20 3.93 -9.37
C ASP A 114 4.63 4.61 -10.68
N ASP A 115 4.90 5.92 -10.61
CA ASP A 115 5.25 6.75 -11.76
C ASP A 115 6.78 6.84 -12.05
N ALA A 116 7.57 6.11 -11.26
CA ALA A 116 9.03 6.12 -11.25
C ALA A 116 9.66 7.49 -10.91
N GLU A 117 8.96 8.32 -10.15
CA GLU A 117 9.47 9.56 -9.58
C GLU A 117 9.34 9.54 -8.04
N PRO A 118 10.45 9.47 -7.28
CA PRO A 118 11.85 9.39 -7.72
C PRO A 118 12.14 8.05 -8.44
N PRO A 119 13.25 7.95 -9.21
CA PRO A 119 13.57 6.73 -9.99
C PRO A 119 13.68 5.43 -9.18
N ASN A 120 13.80 5.55 -7.86
CA ASN A 120 13.88 4.43 -6.95
C ASN A 120 12.53 4.06 -6.29
N ALA A 121 11.45 4.82 -6.55
CA ALA A 121 10.07 4.44 -6.29
C ALA A 121 9.54 3.52 -7.40
N ASP A 122 10.23 2.40 -7.61
CA ASP A 122 9.80 1.31 -8.50
C ASP A 122 9.10 0.27 -7.66
N LEU A 123 7.80 0.05 -7.88
CA LEU A 123 6.94 -0.78 -7.05
C LEU A 123 6.50 -2.07 -7.76
N THR A 124 6.24 -3.10 -6.96
CA THR A 124 5.65 -4.37 -7.41
C THR A 124 4.39 -4.69 -6.63
N LYS A 125 3.39 -5.25 -7.32
CA LYS A 125 2.14 -5.74 -6.74
C LYS A 125 2.23 -7.24 -6.50
N SER A 126 2.26 -7.69 -5.26
CA SER A 126 2.31 -9.14 -4.93
C SER A 126 1.07 -9.90 -5.37
N THR A 127 -0.04 -9.20 -5.58
CA THR A 127 -1.32 -9.78 -6.02
C THR A 127 -1.48 -9.85 -7.54
N LEU A 128 -0.51 -9.35 -8.32
CA LEU A 128 -0.63 -9.29 -9.77
C LEU A 128 -0.75 -10.70 -10.37
N GLY A 129 -1.74 -10.92 -11.23
CA GLY A 129 -2.02 -12.21 -11.85
C GLY A 129 -2.68 -13.25 -10.93
N LEU A 130 -2.98 -12.88 -9.68
CA LEU A 130 -3.77 -13.72 -8.78
C LEU A 130 -5.27 -13.43 -8.96
N VAL A 131 -6.10 -14.45 -8.73
CA VAL A 131 -7.56 -14.33 -8.69
C VAL A 131 -8.03 -14.55 -7.25
N SER A 132 -8.95 -13.70 -6.78
CA SER A 132 -9.56 -13.88 -5.47
C SER A 132 -10.43 -15.15 -5.46
N GLN A 133 -10.15 -16.04 -4.52
CA GLN A 133 -10.90 -17.28 -4.30
C GLN A 133 -11.97 -17.12 -3.20
N GLY A 134 -12.05 -15.94 -2.57
CA GLY A 134 -13.06 -15.67 -1.55
C GLY A 134 -14.46 -15.55 -2.15
N TRP A 135 -15.48 -15.82 -1.34
CA TRP A 135 -16.90 -15.65 -1.70
C TRP A 135 -17.27 -16.34 -3.03
N ASP A 136 -16.83 -17.58 -3.22
CA ASP A 136 -17.06 -18.38 -4.44
C ASP A 136 -16.64 -17.63 -5.74
N SER A 137 -15.57 -16.83 -5.67
CA SER A 137 -15.07 -16.01 -6.78
C SER A 137 -16.05 -14.94 -7.29
N GLN A 138 -17.05 -14.54 -6.49
CA GLN A 138 -18.01 -13.48 -6.86
C GLN A 138 -17.32 -12.15 -7.19
N TYR A 139 -16.18 -11.86 -6.55
CA TYR A 139 -15.36 -10.68 -6.79
C TYR A 139 -13.93 -11.12 -7.11
N PRO A 140 -13.61 -11.43 -8.38
CA PRO A 140 -12.33 -12.04 -8.75
C PRO A 140 -11.14 -11.08 -8.65
N SER A 141 -11.37 -9.76 -8.74
CA SER A 141 -10.35 -8.73 -8.62
C SER A 141 -10.12 -8.35 -7.15
N TYR A 142 -8.86 -8.31 -6.73
CA TYR A 142 -8.45 -7.83 -5.41
C TYR A 142 -8.63 -6.31 -5.26
N ILE A 143 -8.94 -5.89 -4.05
CA ILE A 143 -8.84 -4.49 -3.56
C ILE A 143 -7.85 -4.38 -2.39
N ASP A 144 -7.57 -5.50 -1.72
CA ASP A 144 -6.48 -5.64 -0.77
C ASP A 144 -5.19 -6.00 -1.50
N HIS A 145 -4.12 -5.26 -1.21
CA HIS A 145 -2.85 -5.43 -1.90
C HIS A 145 -1.68 -5.41 -0.93
N ILE A 146 -0.59 -6.04 -1.36
CA ILE A 146 0.75 -5.85 -0.81
C ILE A 146 1.60 -5.29 -1.95
N VAL A 147 2.13 -4.10 -1.72
CA VAL A 147 2.96 -3.36 -2.65
C VAL A 147 4.34 -3.23 -2.03
N ASN A 148 5.35 -3.76 -2.73
CA ASN A 148 6.73 -3.72 -2.26
C ASN A 148 7.53 -2.88 -3.23
N ARG A 149 8.51 -2.13 -2.72
CA ARG A 149 9.54 -1.59 -3.60
C ARG A 149 10.30 -2.74 -4.26
N SER A 150 10.42 -2.69 -5.59
CA SER A 150 11.27 -3.57 -6.38
C SER A 150 12.67 -3.60 -5.77
N PRO A 151 13.24 -4.78 -5.50
CA PRO A 151 14.65 -4.83 -5.17
C PRO A 151 15.41 -4.28 -6.37
N HIS A 152 16.02 -3.10 -6.24
CA HIS A 152 17.10 -2.74 -7.14
C HIS A 152 18.11 -3.88 -7.04
N LEU A 153 18.29 -4.63 -8.12
CA LEU A 153 19.28 -5.69 -8.19
C LEU A 153 20.68 -5.09 -7.98
N PRO A 154 21.44 -5.43 -6.93
CA PRO A 154 22.76 -5.97 -7.16
C PRO A 154 22.59 -7.43 -7.58
N MET A 155 23.33 -7.87 -8.59
CA MET A 155 23.34 -9.27 -9.05
C MET A 155 23.40 -10.24 -7.85
N GLY A 156 22.33 -10.98 -7.58
CA GLY A 156 22.31 -12.00 -6.53
C GLY A 156 20.92 -12.56 -6.22
N PRO A 157 20.76 -13.89 -6.09
CA PRO A 157 19.46 -14.51 -5.89
C PRO A 157 19.07 -14.48 -4.41
N GLY A 158 17.95 -13.83 -4.09
CA GLY A 158 17.37 -13.86 -2.75
C GLY A 158 15.97 -13.25 -2.75
N ARG A 159 14.96 -14.06 -3.07
CA ARG A 159 13.55 -13.68 -2.89
C ARG A 159 13.21 -13.80 -1.40
N ILE A 160 12.73 -12.71 -0.80
CA ILE A 160 12.11 -12.71 0.53
C ILE A 160 10.74 -12.04 0.38
N PHE A 161 9.78 -12.53 1.16
CA PHE A 161 8.36 -12.15 1.29
C PHE A 161 7.36 -13.11 0.59
N SER A 162 6.79 -13.98 1.43
CA SER A 162 5.47 -14.60 1.25
C SER A 162 4.63 -14.14 2.43
N ALA A 163 3.47 -13.54 2.16
CA ALA A 163 2.47 -13.22 3.16
C ALA A 163 1.21 -14.02 2.82
N SER A 164 0.70 -14.79 3.78
CA SER A 164 -0.58 -15.49 3.68
C SER A 164 -1.58 -14.82 4.60
N PHE A 165 -2.75 -14.46 4.08
CA PHE A 165 -3.90 -14.07 4.90
C PHE A 165 -4.72 -15.30 5.27
N VAL A 166 -5.12 -15.38 6.53
CA VAL A 166 -6.17 -16.28 7.00
C VAL A 166 -7.46 -15.46 6.95
N TYR A 167 -8.42 -15.90 6.13
CA TYR A 167 -9.78 -15.39 6.11
C TYR A 167 -10.57 -15.87 7.33
#